data_AF-A0A5E8GYA5-F1
#
_entry.id   AF-A0A5E8GYA5-F1
#
_cell.length_a   1.000
_cell.length_b   1.000
_cell.length_c   1.000
_cell.angle_alpha   90.00
_cell.angle_beta   90.00
_cell.angle_gamma   90.00
#
_symmetry.space_group_name_H-M   'P 1'
#
loop_
_entity.id
_entity.type
_entity.pdbx_description
1 polymer ?
#
loop_
_entity_poly.entity_id
_entity_poly.type
_entity_poly.pdbx_seq_one_letter_code
_entity_poly.pdbx_strand_id
1 'polypeptide(L)'
;MKFNLITGAVVIAAMTALPAAADNHSVDKTGWPESFTVGTGSQGGTYFGYGTGWANIAGEELGVSGGAEVTGGPMQNMALVHSGDLPFGMTTMGPAAESIAGSNPIAPGLKMDKACAMFPMYQTPFSITA
;
A
#
# COMPACT_ATOMS: atom_id res chain seq x y z
N MET A 1 18.99 -65.67 3.81
CA MET A 1 18.73 -64.86 2.60
C MET A 1 19.48 -63.53 2.77
N LYS A 2 20.53 -63.30 1.98
CA LYS A 2 21.37 -62.10 2.05
C LYS A 2 20.68 -60.98 1.26
N PHE A 3 20.35 -59.87 1.91
CA PHE A 3 19.94 -58.65 1.21
C PHE A 3 21.09 -57.64 1.26
N ASN A 4 21.56 -57.25 0.07
CA ASN A 4 22.70 -56.37 -0.16
C ASN A 4 22.43 -54.93 0.29
N LEU A 5 23.42 -54.35 0.97
CA LEU A 5 23.43 -53.00 1.56
C LEU A 5 23.80 -51.87 0.57
N ILE A 6 23.66 -52.08 -0.76
CA ILE A 6 24.31 -51.20 -1.78
C ILE A 6 23.27 -50.47 -2.66
N THR A 7 22.19 -49.94 -2.10
CA THR A 7 21.26 -49.12 -2.92
C THR A 7 20.79 -47.84 -2.23
N GLY A 8 21.31 -47.52 -1.04
CA GLY A 8 20.88 -46.36 -0.24
C GLY A 8 21.71 -45.08 -0.40
N ALA A 9 22.75 -45.05 -1.24
CA ALA A 9 23.78 -44.00 -1.18
C ALA A 9 23.77 -42.95 -2.32
N VAL A 10 22.82 -42.97 -3.27
CA VAL A 10 22.93 -42.13 -4.49
C VAL A 10 21.94 -40.95 -4.56
N VAL A 11 20.97 -40.81 -3.65
CA VAL A 11 19.99 -39.71 -3.77
C VAL A 11 20.36 -38.44 -2.97
N ILE A 12 21.54 -38.40 -2.34
CA ILE A 12 21.99 -37.22 -1.55
C ILE A 12 22.70 -36.14 -2.39
N ALA A 13 22.94 -36.35 -3.70
CA ALA A 13 23.84 -35.47 -4.47
C ALA A 13 23.18 -34.56 -5.53
N ALA A 14 21.85 -34.36 -5.54
CA ALA A 14 21.20 -33.55 -6.58
C ALA A 14 20.53 -32.23 -6.09
N MET A 15 20.58 -31.91 -4.79
CA MET A 15 20.00 -30.65 -4.28
C MET A 15 21.02 -29.55 -3.98
N THR A 16 22.31 -29.77 -4.29
CA THR A 16 23.40 -28.82 -4.04
C THR A 16 23.97 -28.25 -5.34
N ALA A 17 23.14 -27.64 -6.19
CA ALA A 17 23.59 -26.71 -7.25
C ALA A 17 22.39 -26.09 -8.00
N LEU A 18 21.46 -25.46 -7.28
CA LEU A 18 20.82 -24.28 -7.86
C LEU A 18 21.63 -23.11 -7.31
N PRO A 19 22.61 -22.56 -8.07
CA PRO A 19 23.12 -21.25 -7.69
C PRO A 19 21.91 -20.34 -7.57
N ALA A 20 21.86 -19.63 -6.46
CA ALA A 20 20.93 -18.54 -6.27
C ALA A 20 21.02 -17.60 -7.47
N ALA A 21 20.13 -17.78 -8.45
CA ALA A 21 19.59 -16.64 -9.17
C ALA A 21 18.72 -15.91 -8.15
N ALA A 22 19.38 -15.22 -7.21
CA ALA A 22 18.86 -13.99 -6.66
C ALA A 22 18.85 -13.04 -7.85
N ASP A 23 17.82 -13.26 -8.66
CA ASP A 23 17.59 -12.60 -9.91
C ASP A 23 17.37 -11.16 -9.51
N ASN A 24 18.38 -10.32 -9.77
CA ASN A 24 18.34 -8.89 -9.57
C ASN A 24 17.33 -8.37 -10.61
N HIS A 25 16.04 -8.61 -10.37
CA HIS A 25 14.94 -8.16 -11.21
C HIS A 25 14.95 -6.65 -11.12
N SER A 26 15.68 -6.02 -12.03
CA SER A 26 15.54 -4.60 -12.29
C SER A 26 14.08 -4.38 -12.68
N VAL A 27 13.30 -3.80 -11.78
CA VAL A 27 11.93 -3.39 -12.08
C VAL A 27 11.99 -2.41 -13.25
N ASP A 28 11.31 -2.73 -14.36
CA ASP A 28 11.14 -1.77 -15.46
C ASP A 28 10.30 -0.59 -14.96
N LYS A 29 10.95 0.57 -14.84
CA LYS A 29 10.33 1.82 -14.37
C LYS A 29 9.86 2.70 -15.53
N THR A 30 9.79 2.17 -16.76
CA THR A 30 9.29 2.92 -17.91
C THR A 30 7.85 3.39 -17.62
N GLY A 31 7.63 4.71 -17.69
CA GLY A 31 6.32 5.32 -17.42
C GLY A 31 5.97 5.53 -15.95
N TRP A 32 6.89 5.26 -15.02
CA TRP A 32 6.70 5.59 -13.61
C TRP A 32 6.69 7.11 -13.39
N PRO A 33 5.98 7.60 -12.37
CA PRO A 33 6.01 9.02 -12.06
C PRO A 33 7.38 9.39 -11.43
N GLU A 34 7.80 10.64 -11.62
CA GLU A 34 9.00 11.19 -10.97
C GLU A 34 8.80 11.38 -9.46
N SER A 35 7.54 11.54 -9.04
CA SER A 35 7.16 11.65 -7.64
C SER A 35 5.72 11.18 -7.42
N PHE A 36 5.38 10.87 -6.18
CA PHE A 36 4.00 10.58 -5.78
C PHE A 36 3.66 11.29 -4.47
N THR A 37 2.37 11.54 -4.28
CA THR A 37 1.86 12.10 -3.04
C THR A 37 0.73 11.24 -2.48
N VAL A 38 0.53 11.37 -1.17
CA VAL A 38 -0.43 10.60 -0.39
C VAL A 38 -1.40 11.57 0.25
N GLY A 39 -2.68 11.51 -0.12
CA GLY A 39 -3.71 12.31 0.53
C GLY A 39 -3.82 11.94 2.00
N THR A 40 -3.58 12.91 2.89
CA THR A 40 -3.57 12.68 4.34
C THR A 40 -4.74 13.37 5.03
N GLY A 41 -4.50 14.46 5.76
CA GLY A 41 -5.47 15.24 6.48
C GLY A 41 -4.82 16.54 6.93
N SER A 42 -5.26 17.10 8.05
CA SER A 42 -4.62 18.30 8.61
C SER A 42 -3.15 18.05 8.97
N GLN A 43 -2.33 19.09 8.76
CA GLN A 43 -0.95 19.09 9.21
C GLN A 43 -0.87 18.84 10.73
N GLY A 44 0.08 18.02 11.16
CA GLY A 44 0.23 17.62 12.56
C GLY A 44 -0.74 16.55 13.04
N GLY A 45 -1.74 16.15 12.23
CA GLY A 45 -2.60 15.02 12.52
C GLY A 45 -1.92 13.67 12.30
N THR A 46 -2.53 12.59 12.81
CA THR A 46 -1.99 11.23 12.68
C THR A 46 -1.83 10.79 11.22
N TYR A 47 -2.78 11.15 10.34
CA TYR A 47 -2.66 10.88 8.91
C TYR A 47 -1.44 11.55 8.30
N PHE A 48 -1.21 12.82 8.61
CA PHE A 48 -0.07 13.55 8.07
C PHE A 48 1.26 12.88 8.49
N GLY A 49 1.43 12.58 9.77
CA GLY A 49 2.65 11.91 10.27
C GLY A 49 2.85 10.51 9.69
N TYR A 50 1.79 9.68 9.72
CA TYR A 50 1.86 8.31 9.20
C TYR A 50 2.08 8.27 7.69
N GLY A 51 1.30 9.06 6.94
CA GLY A 51 1.41 9.15 5.48
C GLY A 51 2.77 9.67 5.02
N THR A 52 3.35 10.65 5.73
CA THR A 52 4.72 11.11 5.47
C THR A 52 5.73 9.99 5.68
N GLY A 53 5.65 9.26 6.81
CA GLY A 53 6.57 8.16 7.09
C GLY A 53 6.48 7.04 6.06
N TRP A 54 5.25 6.64 5.69
CA TRP A 54 5.04 5.63 4.67
C TRP A 54 5.54 6.08 3.29
N ALA A 55 5.23 7.31 2.87
CA ALA A 55 5.66 7.84 1.58
C ALA A 55 7.19 7.91 1.46
N ASN A 56 7.89 8.27 2.56
CA ASN A 56 9.34 8.27 2.58
C ASN A 56 9.92 6.87 2.42
N ILE A 57 9.45 5.88 3.19
CA ILE A 57 9.94 4.49 3.10
C ILE A 57 9.68 3.93 1.70
N ALA A 58 8.46 4.09 1.19
CA ALA A 58 8.11 3.63 -0.15
C ALA A 58 8.97 4.34 -1.22
N GLY A 59 9.21 5.64 -1.06
CA GLY A 59 10.04 6.41 -1.98
C GLY A 59 11.51 5.98 -2.00
N GLU A 60 12.07 5.68 -0.83
CA GLU A 60 13.45 5.17 -0.68
C GLU A 60 13.62 3.82 -1.38
N GLU A 61 12.71 2.87 -1.14
CA GLU A 61 12.75 1.53 -1.76
C GLU A 61 12.52 1.59 -3.27
N LEU A 62 11.68 2.51 -3.73
CA LEU A 62 11.33 2.65 -5.14
C LEU A 62 12.27 3.59 -5.91
N GLY A 63 13.11 4.37 -5.22
CA GLY A 63 13.92 5.43 -5.84
C GLY A 63 13.06 6.51 -6.52
N VAL A 64 11.88 6.79 -5.99
CA VAL A 64 10.94 7.82 -6.48
C VAL A 64 10.59 8.73 -5.31
N SER A 65 10.53 10.05 -5.52
CA SER A 65 10.23 10.97 -4.42
C SER A 65 8.78 10.80 -3.94
N GLY A 66 8.59 10.46 -2.67
CA GLY A 66 7.28 10.31 -2.04
C GLY A 66 7.00 11.42 -1.01
N GLY A 67 5.77 11.92 -0.95
CA GLY A 67 5.39 12.94 0.03
C GLY A 67 3.96 12.85 0.54
N ALA A 68 3.66 13.54 1.64
CA ALA A 68 2.31 13.71 2.14
C ALA A 68 1.65 14.95 1.54
N GLU A 69 0.39 14.82 1.12
CA GLU A 69 -0.47 15.91 0.70
C GLU A 69 -1.44 16.25 1.85
N VAL A 70 -1.48 17.51 2.27
CA VAL A 70 -2.43 17.98 3.28
C VAL A 70 -3.80 18.12 2.63
N THR A 71 -4.81 17.49 3.22
CA THR A 71 -6.18 17.51 2.69
C THR A 71 -7.19 17.79 3.79
N GLY A 72 -8.46 17.95 3.41
CA GLY A 72 -9.62 17.98 4.31
C GLY A 72 -9.93 16.63 4.96
N GLY A 73 -9.13 15.58 4.71
CA GLY A 73 -9.24 14.28 5.35
C GLY A 73 -9.94 13.21 4.50
N PRO A 74 -10.48 12.15 5.12
CA PRO A 74 -10.78 10.89 4.45
C PRO A 74 -11.85 11.00 3.34
N MET A 75 -12.86 11.86 3.52
CA MET A 75 -13.89 12.09 2.48
C MET A 75 -13.29 12.70 1.22
N GLN A 76 -12.39 13.68 1.38
CA GLN A 76 -11.72 14.31 0.24
C GLN A 76 -10.72 13.36 -0.40
N ASN A 77 -9.98 12.58 0.39
CA ASN A 77 -9.04 11.60 -0.14
C ASN A 77 -9.73 10.56 -1.02
N MET A 78 -10.92 10.08 -0.64
CA MET A 78 -11.72 9.17 -1.48
C MET A 78 -12.08 9.80 -2.83
N ALA A 79 -12.44 11.09 -2.83
CA ALA A 79 -12.75 11.82 -4.06
C ALA A 79 -11.51 11.96 -4.95
N LEU A 80 -10.37 12.37 -4.38
CA LEU A 80 -9.11 12.58 -5.11
C LEU A 80 -8.54 11.29 -5.70
N VAL A 81 -8.65 10.17 -4.98
CA VAL A 81 -8.25 8.86 -5.52
C VAL A 81 -9.23 8.42 -6.61
N HIS A 82 -10.52 8.62 -6.41
CA HIS A 82 -11.53 8.25 -7.40
C HIS A 82 -11.39 9.01 -8.73
N SER A 83 -11.08 10.31 -8.67
CA SER A 83 -10.84 11.14 -9.86
C SER A 83 -9.49 10.86 -10.52
N GLY A 84 -8.56 10.22 -9.81
CA GLY A 84 -7.18 10.00 -10.26
C GLY A 84 -6.28 11.21 -10.02
N ASP A 85 -6.73 12.21 -9.27
CA ASP A 85 -5.92 13.39 -8.91
C ASP A 85 -4.81 13.04 -7.92
N LEU A 86 -5.03 12.03 -7.06
CA LEU A 86 -4.01 11.46 -6.20
C LEU A 86 -3.91 9.94 -6.40
N PRO A 87 -2.68 9.38 -6.47
CA PRO A 87 -2.51 7.94 -6.59
C PRO A 87 -2.85 7.20 -5.29
N PHE A 88 -2.69 7.87 -4.14
CA PHE A 88 -2.93 7.29 -2.82
C PHE A 88 -3.68 8.27 -1.92
N GLY A 89 -4.52 7.74 -1.04
CA GLY A 89 -5.27 8.52 -0.07
C GLY A 89 -5.60 7.70 1.18
N MET A 90 -5.41 8.30 2.34
CA MET A 90 -5.72 7.67 3.63
C MET A 90 -7.21 7.81 3.92
N THR A 91 -7.83 6.74 4.40
CA THR A 91 -9.26 6.75 4.77
C THR A 91 -9.54 5.83 5.96
N THR A 92 -10.59 6.14 6.71
CA THR A 92 -11.15 5.22 7.72
C THR A 92 -12.35 4.49 7.12
N MET A 93 -12.74 3.37 7.73
CA MET A 93 -13.76 2.49 7.15
C MET A 93 -15.14 3.15 6.98
N GLY A 94 -15.55 4.06 7.88
CA GLY A 94 -16.82 4.78 7.76
C GLY A 94 -16.87 5.68 6.51
N PRO A 95 -15.98 6.69 6.40
CA PRO A 95 -15.83 7.52 5.20
C PRO A 95 -15.63 6.75 3.90
N ALA A 96 -14.85 5.66 3.92
CA ALA A 96 -14.70 4.79 2.76
C ALA A 96 -16.03 4.14 2.35
N ALA A 97 -16.77 3.56 3.31
CA ALA A 97 -18.06 2.95 3.06
C ALA A 97 -19.09 3.96 2.53
N GLU A 98 -19.18 5.14 3.15
CA GLU A 98 -20.06 6.23 2.69
C GLU A 98 -19.70 6.69 1.27
N SER A 99 -18.41 6.81 0.97
CA SER A 99 -17.93 7.21 -0.36
C SER A 99 -18.25 6.17 -1.44
N ILE A 100 -18.01 4.89 -1.15
CA ILE A 100 -18.34 3.79 -2.07
C ILE A 100 -19.86 3.70 -2.27
N ALA A 101 -20.65 3.92 -1.23
CA ALA A 101 -22.12 3.93 -1.29
C ALA A 101 -22.70 5.14 -2.06
N GLY A 102 -21.90 6.18 -2.28
CA GLY A 102 -22.32 7.42 -2.94
C GLY A 102 -23.00 8.42 -2.00
N SER A 103 -22.79 8.29 -0.68
CA SER A 103 -23.26 9.24 0.33
C SER A 103 -22.18 10.21 0.81
N ASN A 104 -21.02 10.28 0.13
CA ASN A 104 -19.97 11.25 0.45
C ASN A 104 -20.51 12.69 0.27
N PRO A 105 -20.39 13.55 1.28
CA PRO A 105 -20.95 14.91 1.24
C PRO A 105 -20.28 15.83 0.21
N ILE A 106 -19.07 15.51 -0.25
CA ILE A 106 -18.34 16.29 -1.27
C ILE A 106 -18.98 16.10 -2.65
N ALA A 107 -19.48 14.89 -2.94
CA ALA A 107 -20.15 14.59 -4.21
C ALA A 107 -21.34 13.63 -3.98
N PRO A 108 -22.46 14.14 -3.43
CA PRO A 108 -23.62 13.30 -3.14
C PRO A 108 -24.16 12.60 -4.40
N GLY A 109 -24.43 11.30 -4.30
CA GLY A 109 -24.91 10.46 -5.40
C GLY A 109 -23.81 9.84 -6.27
N LEU A 110 -22.56 10.32 -6.18
CA LEU A 110 -21.44 9.74 -6.91
C LEU A 110 -20.81 8.59 -6.10
N LYS A 111 -20.92 7.36 -6.61
CA LYS A 111 -20.23 6.21 -6.02
C LYS A 111 -18.74 6.28 -6.31
N MET A 112 -17.94 6.38 -5.26
CA MET A 112 -16.48 6.46 -5.36
C MET A 112 -15.84 5.06 -5.32
N ASP A 113 -16.02 4.27 -6.38
CA ASP A 113 -15.65 2.84 -6.46
C ASP A 113 -14.33 2.54 -7.19
N LYS A 114 -13.64 3.57 -7.67
CA LYS A 114 -12.31 3.50 -8.32
C LYS A 114 -11.13 3.52 -7.33
N ALA A 115 -11.35 3.07 -6.10
CA ALA A 115 -10.30 2.98 -5.08
C ALA A 115 -10.15 1.54 -4.59
N CYS A 116 -8.90 1.10 -4.40
CA CYS A 116 -8.57 -0.22 -3.86
C CYS A 116 -7.89 -0.07 -2.49
N ALA A 117 -8.21 -0.96 -1.55
CA ALA A 117 -7.50 -1.02 -0.28
C ALA A 117 -6.08 -1.57 -0.49
N MET A 118 -5.07 -0.85 0.03
CA MET A 118 -3.68 -1.33 0.01
C MET A 118 -3.37 -2.19 1.24
N PHE A 119 -3.55 -1.64 2.45
CA PHE A 119 -3.34 -2.34 3.71
C PHE A 119 -4.03 -1.60 4.88
N PRO A 120 -4.44 -2.31 5.94
CA PRO A 120 -4.88 -1.70 7.19
C PRO A 120 -3.68 -1.15 7.98
N MET A 121 -3.86 -0.03 8.68
CA MET A 121 -2.75 0.68 9.37
C MET A 121 -2.83 0.55 10.89
N TYR A 122 -3.91 1.06 11.50
CA TYR A 122 -4.13 1.08 12.94
C TYR A 122 -5.62 1.27 13.24
N GLN A 123 -6.02 1.05 14.49
CA GLN A 123 -7.38 1.33 14.96
C GLN A 123 -7.51 2.79 15.40
N THR A 124 -8.56 3.45 14.94
CA THR A 124 -8.91 4.83 15.35
C THR A 124 -10.08 4.78 16.35
N PRO A 125 -9.84 4.92 17.66
CA PRO A 125 -10.93 4.97 18.63
C PRO A 125 -11.71 6.29 18.50
N PHE A 126 -13.02 6.24 18.77
CA PHE A 126 -13.82 7.45 18.98
C PHE A 126 -13.54 7.97 20.40
N SER A 127 -12.89 9.12 20.49
CA SER A 127 -12.66 9.82 21.76
C SER A 127 -13.78 10.83 22.00
N ILE A 128 -14.46 10.70 23.14
CA ILE A 128 -15.46 11.67 23.61
C ILE A 128 -14.87 12.35 24.85
N THR A 129 -14.76 13.68 24.83
CA THR A 129 -14.33 14.51 25.96
C THR A 129 -15.46 15.43 26.39
N ALA A 130 -15.51 15.74 27.70
CA ALA A 130 -16.48 16.67 28.29
C ALA A 130 -16.15 18.14 28.00
#